data_AF-A0A4D8QR38-F1
#
_entry.id   AF-A0A4D8QR38-F1
#
_cell.length_a   1.000
_cell.length_b   1.000
_cell.length_c   1.000
_cell.angle_alpha   90.00
_cell.angle_beta   90.00
_cell.angle_gamma   90.00
#
_symmetry.space_group_name_H-M   'P 1'
#
loop_
_entity.id
_entity.type
_entity.pdbx_description
1 polymer ?
#
loop_
_entity_poly.entity_id
_entity_poly.type
_entity_poly.pdbx_seq_one_letter_code
_entity_poly.pdbx_strand_id
1 'polypeptide(L)'
;MTNPIPFQWQGDAFTPLPGFAKRCDELFVVGQVYRLSEIEDRSAPSHRHYHACIAKAWENLSDEQTRRFPTPEHLRKYALIRSGYATSVDFPCSSRAEAVRWASRLESQIEFAIVTTTDAVITVWTAKSQNYRSMDKKTFQESKDRVLDVIAGLIGTDPATLSAQAGQAA
;
A
#
# COMPACT_ATOMS: atom_id res chain seq x y z
N MET A 1 16.15 11.73 5.23
CA MET A 1 16.62 11.81 3.84
C MET A 1 15.90 12.96 3.17
N THR A 2 16.63 13.87 2.53
CA THR A 2 16.07 15.07 1.88
C THR A 2 15.35 14.67 0.60
N ASN A 3 14.03 14.90 0.50
CA ASN A 3 13.26 14.58 -0.71
C ASN A 3 13.83 15.33 -1.92
N PRO A 4 13.97 14.70 -3.10
CA PRO A 4 14.39 15.38 -4.33
C PRO A 4 13.50 16.60 -4.64
N ILE A 5 14.10 17.64 -5.24
CA ILE A 5 13.37 18.81 -5.72
C ILE A 5 13.01 18.56 -7.20
N PRO A 6 11.74 18.65 -7.59
CA PRO A 6 11.34 18.49 -8.98
C PRO A 6 11.72 19.74 -9.79
N PHE A 7 12.36 19.50 -10.93
CA PHE A 7 12.69 20.53 -11.91
C PHE A 7 12.00 20.22 -13.24
N GLN A 8 11.57 21.26 -13.94
CA GLN A 8 11.10 21.21 -15.32
C GLN A 8 12.27 21.54 -16.25
N TRP A 9 12.49 20.69 -17.26
CA TRP A 9 13.39 20.99 -18.36
C TRP A 9 12.70 21.92 -19.37
N GLN A 10 13.28 23.09 -19.65
CA GLN A 10 12.74 24.09 -20.60
C GLN A 10 13.42 24.05 -21.98
N GLY A 11 14.42 23.18 -22.17
CA GLY A 11 15.19 23.06 -23.42
C GLY A 11 16.61 23.63 -23.35
N ASP A 12 16.83 24.59 -22.46
CA ASP A 12 18.12 25.24 -22.20
C ASP A 12 18.49 25.30 -20.71
N ALA A 13 17.49 25.27 -19.83
CA ALA A 13 17.66 25.31 -18.39
C ALA A 13 16.66 24.42 -17.64
N PHE A 14 17.00 24.09 -16.39
CA PHE A 14 16.08 23.50 -15.43
C PHE A 14 15.48 24.60 -14.55
N THR A 15 14.16 24.62 -14.40
CA THR A 15 13.44 25.53 -13.49
C THR A 15 12.72 24.71 -12.42
N PRO A 16 12.85 25.03 -11.12
CA PRO A 16 12.13 24.30 -10.08
C PRO A 16 10.62 24.49 -10.22
N LEU A 17 9.82 23.48 -9.87
CA LEU A 17 8.36 23.62 -9.88
C LEU A 17 7.89 24.69 -8.85
N PRO A 18 6.70 25.29 -9.07
CA PRO A 18 6.11 26.24 -8.12
C PRO A 18 6.06 25.65 -6.69
N GLY A 19 6.48 26.44 -5.69
CA GLY A 19 6.52 26.04 -4.28
C GLY A 19 7.88 25.51 -3.78
N PHE A 20 8.84 25.25 -4.68
CA PHE A 20 10.17 24.75 -4.30
C PHE A 20 11.28 25.82 -4.30
N ALA A 21 10.97 27.06 -4.72
CA ALA A 21 11.95 28.15 -4.85
C ALA A 21 12.75 28.41 -3.57
N LYS A 22 12.07 28.58 -2.42
CA LYS A 22 12.73 28.80 -1.13
C LYS A 22 13.74 27.69 -0.78
N ARG A 23 13.40 26.45 -1.13
CA ARG A 23 14.25 25.29 -0.86
C ARG A 23 15.44 25.21 -1.81
N CYS A 24 15.31 25.75 -3.02
CA CYS A 24 16.44 25.94 -3.92
C CYS A 24 17.41 26.99 -3.36
N ASP A 25 16.91 28.11 -2.83
CA ASP A 25 17.74 29.17 -2.25
C ASP A 25 18.52 28.70 -1.01
N GLU A 26 17.95 27.75 -0.24
CA GLU A 26 18.60 27.15 0.93
C GLU A 26 19.69 26.12 0.55
N LEU A 27 19.59 25.48 -0.62
CA LEU A 27 20.43 24.33 -1.00
C LEU A 27 21.45 24.62 -2.11
N PHE A 28 21.16 25.58 -2.98
CA PHE A 28 21.95 25.86 -4.17
C PHE A 28 22.55 27.26 -4.12
N VAL A 29 23.80 27.38 -4.59
CA VAL A 29 24.54 28.64 -4.65
C VAL A 29 24.66 29.07 -6.11
N VAL A 30 24.35 30.34 -6.38
CA VAL A 30 24.46 30.93 -7.72
C VAL A 30 25.90 30.81 -8.23
N GLY A 31 26.07 30.24 -9.42
CA GLY A 31 27.37 30.04 -10.08
C GLY A 31 28.09 28.73 -9.69
N GLN A 32 27.57 27.95 -8.75
CA GLN A 32 28.13 26.63 -8.42
C GLN A 32 27.66 25.56 -9.41
N VAL A 33 28.56 24.63 -9.75
CA VAL A 33 28.26 23.48 -10.61
C VAL A 33 27.73 22.32 -9.78
N TYR A 34 26.53 21.85 -10.11
CA TYR A 34 25.91 20.67 -9.52
C TYR A 34 25.81 19.55 -10.55
N ARG A 35 26.02 18.31 -10.11
CA ARG A 35 25.76 17.13 -10.94
C ARG A 35 24.29 16.75 -10.82
N LEU A 36 23.60 16.73 -11.94
CA LEU A 36 22.21 16.29 -12.04
C LEU A 36 22.19 14.85 -12.56
N SER A 37 21.34 14.03 -11.97
CA SER A 37 20.99 12.71 -12.50
C SER A 37 19.48 12.66 -12.58
N GLU A 38 18.97 12.02 -13.63
CA GLU A 38 17.57 11.63 -13.65
C GLU A 38 17.33 10.69 -12.46
N ILE A 39 16.35 11.05 -11.64
CA ILE A 39 15.84 10.16 -10.60
C ILE A 39 14.56 9.61 -11.19
N GLU A 40 14.57 8.32 -11.54
CA GLU A 40 13.32 7.60 -11.76
C GLU A 40 12.54 7.67 -10.46
N ASP A 41 11.51 8.51 -10.41
CA ASP A 41 10.63 8.63 -9.26
C ASP A 41 9.81 7.33 -9.19
N ARG A 42 10.40 6.31 -8.57
CA ARG A 42 9.80 4.99 -8.46
C ARG A 42 8.66 5.09 -7.44
N SER A 43 7.50 5.41 -7.99
CA SER A 43 6.16 5.29 -7.41
C SER A 43 5.91 5.99 -6.07
N ALA A 44 6.81 6.80 -5.51
CA ALA A 44 6.59 7.46 -4.21
C ALA A 44 5.30 8.30 -4.16
N PRO A 45 4.97 9.13 -5.17
CA PRO A 45 3.66 9.78 -5.24
C PRO A 45 2.50 8.78 -5.29
N SER A 46 2.62 7.70 -6.06
CA SER A 46 1.58 6.66 -6.16
C SER A 46 1.41 5.86 -4.86
N HIS A 47 2.49 5.62 -4.10
CA HIS A 47 2.41 5.01 -2.78
C HIS A 47 1.71 5.94 -1.79
N ARG A 48 2.08 7.23 -1.77
CA ARG A 48 1.40 8.22 -0.92
C ARG A 48 -0.10 8.29 -1.21
N HIS A 49 -0.46 8.39 -2.49
CA HIS A 49 -1.86 8.39 -2.91
C HIS A 49 -2.58 7.09 -2.52
N TYR A 50 -1.95 5.94 -2.73
CA TYR A 50 -2.51 4.63 -2.35
C TYR A 50 -2.79 4.53 -0.85
N HIS A 51 -1.82 4.88 0.00
CA HIS A 51 -2.01 4.86 1.45
C HIS A 51 -3.06 5.88 1.91
N ALA A 52 -3.13 7.06 1.28
CA ALA A 52 -4.18 8.04 1.57
C ALA A 52 -5.58 7.52 1.23
N CYS A 53 -5.75 6.85 0.08
CA CYS A 53 -7.02 6.22 -0.29
C CYS A 53 -7.46 5.17 0.73
N ILE A 54 -6.53 4.32 1.19
CA ILE A 54 -6.85 3.30 2.19
C ILE A 54 -7.22 3.93 3.53
N ALA A 55 -6.51 4.97 3.97
CA ALA A 55 -6.82 5.68 5.21
C ALA A 55 -8.23 6.29 5.15
N LYS A 56 -8.57 6.95 4.03
CA LYS A 56 -9.91 7.49 3.79
C LYS A 56 -10.99 6.42 3.74
N ALA A 57 -10.71 5.29 3.10
CA ALA A 57 -11.63 4.17 3.07
C ALA A 57 -11.85 3.58 4.47
N TRP A 58 -10.77 3.48 5.27
CA TRP A 58 -10.81 2.99 6.64
C TRP A 58 -11.65 3.89 7.56
N GLU A 59 -11.56 5.22 7.40
CA GLU A 59 -12.41 6.20 8.11
C GLU A 59 -13.91 6.03 7.82
N ASN A 60 -14.28 5.41 6.70
CA ASN A 60 -15.67 5.19 6.29
C ASN A 60 -16.19 3.77 6.61
N LEU A 61 -15.42 2.96 7.32
CA LEU A 61 -15.85 1.62 7.74
C LEU A 61 -16.95 1.69 8.81
N SER A 62 -17.84 0.71 8.82
CA SER A 62 -18.79 0.54 9.93
C SER A 62 -18.07 0.15 11.22
N ASP A 63 -18.69 0.37 12.38
CA ASP A 63 -18.11 -0.01 13.68
C ASP A 63 -17.71 -1.49 13.75
N GLU A 64 -18.49 -2.38 13.14
CA GLU A 64 -18.18 -3.80 13.06
C GLU A 64 -16.91 -4.06 12.23
N GLN A 65 -16.78 -3.39 11.10
CA GLN A 65 -15.62 -3.50 10.23
C GLN A 65 -14.37 -2.87 10.87
N THR A 66 -14.51 -1.78 11.61
CA THR A 66 -13.41 -1.14 12.34
C THR A 66 -12.87 -2.03 13.47
N ARG A 67 -13.74 -2.82 14.14
CA ARG A 67 -13.28 -3.86 15.08
C ARG A 67 -12.47 -4.95 14.39
N ARG A 68 -12.90 -5.34 13.18
CA ARG A 68 -12.22 -6.35 12.36
C ARG A 68 -10.89 -5.83 11.78
N PHE A 69 -10.82 -4.55 11.46
CA PHE A 69 -9.65 -3.88 10.90
C PHE A 69 -9.23 -2.72 11.81
N PRO A 70 -8.47 -2.97 12.89
CA PRO A 70 -8.13 -1.93 13.86
C PRO A 70 -7.31 -0.77 13.29
N THR A 71 -6.62 -0.98 12.17
CA THR A 71 -5.84 0.06 11.50
C THR A 71 -6.03 0.00 9.98
N PRO A 72 -5.74 1.10 9.25
CA PRO A 72 -5.72 1.09 7.78
C PRO A 72 -4.79 0.01 7.20
N GLU A 73 -3.72 -0.35 7.92
CA GLU A 73 -2.80 -1.40 7.50
C GLU A 73 -3.44 -2.80 7.58
N HIS A 74 -4.30 -3.07 8.57
CA HIS A 74 -5.09 -4.31 8.61
C HIS A 74 -6.00 -4.43 7.39
N LEU A 75 -6.71 -3.35 7.04
CA LEU A 75 -7.57 -3.30 5.87
C LEU A 75 -6.76 -3.56 4.59
N ARG A 76 -5.61 -2.90 4.44
CA ARG A 76 -4.70 -3.08 3.29
C ARG A 76 -4.25 -4.52 3.15
N LYS A 77 -3.75 -5.13 4.22
CA LYS A 77 -3.20 -6.49 4.21
C LYS A 77 -4.26 -7.53 3.89
N TYR A 78 -5.45 -7.37 4.47
CA TYR A 78 -6.61 -8.17 4.13
C TYR A 78 -6.94 -8.07 2.64
N ALA A 79 -7.06 -6.85 2.11
CA ALA A 79 -7.38 -6.63 0.70
C ALA A 79 -6.30 -7.18 -0.26
N LEU A 80 -5.01 -7.12 0.12
CA LEU A 80 -3.92 -7.74 -0.64
C LEU A 80 -4.07 -9.26 -0.73
N ILE A 81 -4.40 -9.91 0.39
CA ILE A 81 -4.62 -11.36 0.40
C ILE A 81 -5.84 -11.71 -0.45
N ARG A 82 -6.94 -10.97 -0.29
CA ARG A 82 -8.18 -11.20 -1.07
C ARG A 82 -8.03 -10.94 -2.56
N SER A 83 -7.12 -10.05 -2.96
CA SER A 83 -6.82 -9.75 -4.38
C SER A 83 -5.77 -10.69 -5.00
N GLY A 84 -5.30 -11.70 -4.27
CA GLY A 84 -4.34 -12.69 -4.76
C GLY A 84 -2.87 -12.28 -4.64
N TYR A 85 -2.58 -11.11 -4.06
CA TYR A 85 -1.21 -10.66 -3.77
C TYR A 85 -0.73 -11.16 -2.41
N ALA A 86 -0.71 -12.49 -2.26
CA ALA A 86 -0.27 -13.17 -1.04
C ALA A 86 0.60 -14.39 -1.33
N THR A 87 1.23 -14.89 -0.28
CA THR A 87 1.89 -16.19 -0.20
C THR A 87 1.18 -17.03 0.85
N SER A 88 1.06 -18.34 0.62
CA SER A 88 0.50 -19.28 1.58
C SER A 88 1.58 -20.22 2.12
N VAL A 89 1.39 -20.67 3.36
CA VAL A 89 2.10 -21.80 3.95
C VAL A 89 1.07 -22.75 4.53
N ASP A 90 1.19 -24.02 4.18
CA ASP A 90 0.30 -25.09 4.64
C ASP A 90 0.92 -25.85 5.81
N PHE A 91 0.11 -26.11 6.84
CA PHE A 91 0.47 -26.87 8.02
C PHE A 91 -0.49 -28.08 8.14
N PRO A 92 -0.04 -29.27 7.72
CA PRO A 92 -0.79 -30.51 7.93
C PRO A 92 -0.89 -30.83 9.43
N CYS A 93 -2.08 -31.19 9.87
CA CYS A 93 -2.41 -31.64 11.22
C CYS A 93 -2.88 -33.10 11.19
N SER A 94 -2.90 -33.75 12.36
CA SER A 94 -3.35 -35.14 12.49
C SER A 94 -4.87 -35.29 12.36
N SER A 95 -5.63 -34.23 12.60
CA SER A 95 -7.09 -34.23 12.52
C SER A 95 -7.67 -32.83 12.30
N ARG A 96 -8.93 -32.77 11.83
CA ARG A 96 -9.68 -31.52 11.71
C ARG A 96 -9.84 -30.79 13.04
N ALA A 97 -10.08 -31.54 14.13
CA ALA A 97 -10.24 -30.95 15.45
C ALA A 97 -8.94 -30.29 15.94
N GLU A 98 -7.79 -30.87 15.61
CA GLU A 98 -6.49 -30.26 15.87
C GLU A 98 -6.27 -29.00 15.02
N ALA A 99 -6.58 -29.06 13.72
CA ALA A 99 -6.43 -27.93 12.82
C ALA A 99 -7.21 -26.69 13.29
N VAL A 100 -8.46 -26.87 13.73
CA VAL A 100 -9.31 -25.77 14.25
C VAL A 100 -8.70 -25.14 15.52
N ARG A 101 -8.18 -25.96 16.45
CA ARG A 101 -7.56 -25.43 17.68
C ARG A 101 -6.31 -24.61 17.39
N TRP A 102 -5.47 -25.09 16.47
CA TRP A 102 -4.24 -24.40 16.10
C TRP A 102 -4.49 -23.16 15.25
N ALA A 103 -5.52 -23.17 14.40
CA ALA A 103 -5.87 -22.03 13.55
C ALA A 103 -6.13 -20.76 14.38
N SER A 104 -6.96 -20.84 15.43
CA SER A 104 -7.24 -19.69 16.30
C SER A 104 -5.99 -19.16 17.01
N ARG A 105 -5.03 -20.04 17.33
CA ARG A 105 -3.76 -19.64 17.93
C ARG A 105 -2.87 -18.92 16.91
N LEU A 106 -2.77 -19.45 15.70
CA LEU A 106 -1.99 -18.85 14.61
C LEU A 106 -2.54 -17.47 14.22
N GLU A 107 -3.86 -17.31 14.15
CA GLU A 107 -4.51 -16.02 13.89
C GLU A 107 -4.11 -14.96 14.91
N SER A 108 -4.01 -15.34 16.20
CA SER A 108 -3.61 -14.41 17.26
C SER A 108 -2.12 -14.04 17.24
N GLN A 109 -1.27 -14.90 16.67
CA GLN A 109 0.19 -14.75 16.71
C GLN A 109 0.76 -14.06 15.49
N ILE A 110 0.11 -14.22 14.33
CA ILE A 110 0.61 -13.70 13.06
C ILE A 110 -0.23 -12.49 12.67
N GLU A 111 0.25 -11.32 13.09
CA GLU A 111 -0.38 -10.05 12.75
C GLU A 111 -0.56 -9.93 11.22
N PHE A 112 -1.77 -9.56 10.80
CA PHE A 112 -2.21 -9.40 9.41
C PHE A 112 -2.41 -10.65 8.56
N ALA A 113 -2.19 -11.86 9.09
CA ALA A 113 -2.44 -13.07 8.33
C ALA A 113 -3.94 -13.40 8.25
N ILE A 114 -4.34 -14.05 7.16
CA ILE A 114 -5.62 -14.74 7.08
C ILE A 114 -5.34 -16.23 7.23
N VAL A 115 -5.94 -16.87 8.23
CA VAL A 115 -5.81 -18.31 8.42
C VAL A 115 -7.09 -18.97 7.92
N THR A 116 -6.93 -20.05 7.18
CA THR A 116 -8.03 -20.86 6.67
C THR A 116 -7.78 -22.31 7.04
N THR A 117 -8.85 -23.08 7.24
CA THR A 117 -8.75 -24.51 7.53
C THR A 117 -9.55 -25.29 6.51
N THR A 118 -8.89 -26.27 5.88
CA THR A 118 -9.52 -27.23 4.98
C THR A 118 -9.15 -28.62 5.47
N ASP A 119 -10.15 -29.38 5.90
CA ASP A 119 -9.98 -30.69 6.54
C ASP A 119 -9.00 -30.67 7.71
N ALA A 120 -7.87 -31.37 7.58
CA ALA A 120 -6.81 -31.42 8.58
C ALA A 120 -5.61 -30.53 8.20
N VAL A 121 -5.78 -29.56 7.31
CA VAL A 121 -4.71 -28.64 6.89
C VAL A 121 -5.08 -27.21 7.25
N ILE A 122 -4.12 -26.50 7.85
CA ILE A 122 -4.21 -25.07 8.10
C ILE A 122 -3.41 -24.36 7.03
N THR A 123 -4.02 -23.40 6.33
CA THR A 123 -3.32 -22.54 5.37
C THR A 123 -3.24 -21.13 5.94
N VAL A 124 -2.02 -20.63 6.13
CA VAL A 124 -1.75 -19.26 6.57
C VAL A 124 -1.39 -18.42 5.36
N TRP A 125 -2.18 -17.37 5.10
CA TRP A 125 -1.96 -16.43 4.02
C TRP A 125 -1.33 -15.15 4.53
N THR A 126 -0.23 -14.74 3.92
CA THR A 126 0.50 -13.51 4.23
C THR A 126 0.57 -12.63 2.99
N ALA A 127 0.20 -11.36 3.13
CA ALA A 127 0.25 -10.40 2.03
C ALA A 127 1.69 -10.19 1.53
N LYS A 128 1.87 -10.16 0.21
CA LYS A 128 3.17 -9.86 -0.42
C LYS A 128 3.59 -8.43 -0.11
N SER A 129 4.91 -8.22 -0.02
CA SER A 129 5.48 -6.89 0.08
C SER A 129 5.29 -6.14 -1.25
N GLN A 130 4.77 -4.92 -1.17
CA GLN A 130 4.66 -3.99 -2.30
C GLN A 130 5.84 -2.98 -2.31
N ASN A 131 6.94 -3.26 -1.60
CA ASN A 131 8.09 -2.37 -1.62
C ASN A 131 8.83 -2.43 -2.98
N TYR A 132 9.62 -1.39 -3.26
CA TYR A 132 10.33 -1.23 -4.53
C TYR A 132 11.35 -2.34 -4.86
N ARG A 133 11.77 -3.14 -3.87
CA ARG A 133 12.68 -4.29 -4.09
C ARG A 133 11.93 -5.58 -4.40
N SER A 134 10.66 -5.66 -3.98
CA SER A 134 9.87 -6.89 -4.02
C SER A 134 8.86 -6.90 -5.17
N MET A 135 8.63 -5.75 -5.80
CA MET A 135 7.58 -5.59 -6.81
C MET A 135 7.97 -4.52 -7.84
N ASP A 136 7.82 -4.84 -9.12
CA ASP A 136 8.01 -3.87 -10.21
C ASP A 136 6.82 -2.90 -10.31
N LYS A 137 7.00 -1.82 -11.08
CA LYS A 137 6.00 -0.74 -11.22
C LYS A 137 4.65 -1.24 -11.77
N LYS A 138 4.66 -2.16 -12.73
CA LYS A 138 3.44 -2.67 -13.36
C LYS A 138 2.67 -3.52 -12.37
N THR A 139 3.35 -4.47 -11.72
CA THR A 139 2.75 -5.32 -10.68
C THR A 139 2.25 -4.48 -9.51
N PHE A 140 2.97 -3.42 -9.12
CA PHE A 140 2.51 -2.49 -8.08
C PHE A 140 1.21 -1.80 -8.48
N GLN A 141 1.13 -1.25 -9.69
CA GLN A 141 -0.06 -0.58 -10.18
C GLN A 141 -1.27 -1.54 -10.23
N GLU A 142 -1.09 -2.75 -10.79
CA GLU A 142 -2.14 -3.77 -10.81
C GLU A 142 -2.57 -4.19 -9.40
N SER A 143 -1.63 -4.29 -8.44
CA SER A 143 -1.95 -4.63 -7.06
C SER A 143 -2.69 -3.50 -6.32
N LYS A 144 -2.34 -2.25 -6.60
CA LYS A 144 -3.02 -1.08 -6.06
C LYS A 144 -4.48 -1.08 -6.51
N ASP A 145 -4.73 -1.25 -7.81
CA ASP A 145 -6.06 -1.17 -8.40
C ASP A 145 -6.95 -2.28 -7.82
N ARG A 146 -6.48 -3.54 -7.83
CA ARG A 146 -7.25 -4.65 -7.24
C ARG A 146 -7.51 -4.49 -5.73
N VAL A 147 -6.58 -3.91 -4.98
CA VAL A 147 -6.81 -3.65 -3.55
C VAL A 147 -7.90 -2.60 -3.36
N LEU A 148 -7.87 -1.52 -4.14
CA LEU A 148 -8.90 -0.48 -4.06
C LEU A 148 -10.27 -1.03 -4.48
N ASP A 149 -10.34 -1.91 -5.49
CA ASP A 149 -11.57 -2.59 -5.88
C ASP A 149 -12.17 -3.44 -4.75
N VAL A 150 -11.33 -4.23 -4.07
CA VAL A 150 -11.76 -5.05 -2.92
C VAL A 150 -12.28 -4.18 -1.77
N ILE A 151 -11.58 -3.07 -1.49
CA ILE A 151 -11.98 -2.15 -0.41
C ILE A 151 -13.28 -1.43 -0.76
N ALA A 152 -13.43 -0.98 -2.01
CA ALA A 152 -14.64 -0.32 -2.48
C ALA A 152 -15.87 -1.23 -2.36
N GLY A 153 -15.74 -2.49 -2.78
CA GLY A 153 -16.78 -3.51 -2.61
C GLY A 153 -17.12 -3.81 -1.15
N LEU A 154 -16.16 -3.64 -0.23
CA LEU A 154 -16.37 -3.85 1.20
C LEU A 154 -17.15 -2.69 1.87
N ILE A 155 -17.00 -1.47 1.36
CA ILE A 155 -17.69 -0.26 1.86
C ILE A 155 -19.01 -0.02 1.11
N GLY A 156 -19.23 -0.69 -0.02
CA GLY A 156 -20.38 -0.45 -0.89
C GLY A 156 -20.27 0.87 -1.68
N THR A 157 -19.05 1.32 -1.96
CA THR A 157 -18.76 2.51 -2.77
C THR A 157 -17.96 2.13 -4.03
N ASP A 158 -17.83 3.05 -4.97
CA ASP A 158 -17.07 2.85 -6.22
C ASP A 158 -15.59 3.29 -6.08
N PRO A 159 -14.59 2.55 -6.61
CA PRO A 159 -13.17 2.90 -6.50
C PRO A 159 -12.79 4.27 -7.06
N ALA A 160 -13.50 4.76 -8.10
CA ALA A 160 -13.25 6.08 -8.65
C ALA A 160 -13.66 7.18 -7.67
N THR A 161 -14.71 6.95 -6.88
CA THR A 161 -15.17 7.86 -5.82
C THR A 161 -14.15 7.93 -4.68
N LEU A 162 -13.57 6.78 -4.27
CA LEU A 162 -12.49 6.74 -3.27
C LEU A 162 -11.25 7.51 -3.75
N SER A 163 -10.88 7.34 -5.02
CA SER A 163 -9.72 8.02 -5.60
C SER A 163 -9.93 9.54 -5.69
N ALA A 164 -11.15 9.98 -6.05
CA ALA A 164 -11.51 11.40 -6.11
C ALA A 164 -11.50 12.07 -4.73
N GLN A 165 -12.02 11.39 -3.69
CA GLN A 165 -12.04 11.90 -2.32
C GLN A 165 -10.62 12.03 -1.73
N ALA A 166 -9.71 11.13 -2.07
CA ALA A 166 -8.30 11.24 -1.68
C ALA A 166 -7.57 12.40 -2.38
N GLY A 167 -7.97 12.75 -3.61
CA GLY A 167 -7.40 13.86 -4.37
C GLY A 167 -7.86 15.24 -3.94
N GLN A 168 -9.01 15.37 -3.28
CA GLN A 168 -9.55 16.66 -2.80
C GLN A 168 -8.99 17.10 -1.44
N ALA A 169 -8.29 16.20 -0.73
CA ALA A 169 -7.70 16.46 0.59
C ALA A 169 -6.16 16.62 0.56
N ALA A 170 -5.56 16.66 -0.63
CA ALA A 170 -4.12 16.84 -0.87
C ALA A 170 -3.83 18.23 -1.44
#